data_AF-A0A1B7Z8L8-F1
#
_entry.id   AF-A0A1B7Z8L8-F1
#
_cell.length_a   1.000
_cell.length_b   1.000
_cell.length_c   1.000
_cell.angle_alpha   90.00
_cell.angle_beta   90.00
_cell.angle_gamma   90.00
#
_symmetry.space_group_name_H-M   'P 1'
#
loop_
_entity.id
_entity.type
_entity.pdbx_description
1 polymer ?
#
loop_
_entity_poly.entity_id
_entity_poly.type
_entity_poly.pdbx_seq_one_letter_code
_entity_poly.pdbx_strand_id
1 'polypeptide(L)'
;MKISVILFRVLFLGLTWLLFTSFFQTSKPNGINEANDYELLELNTDGLYFAEFYDYIFRGHFEELDINRGDMRFLLIFDQYLRAYGAQCAGNLPADKVEIMNEECATEEVTKNGWGDVISRVCIKYVWVGSGIYAKPELYEAYAEIDQIQRFKGLGTMMQMITDPNGMGNSVDMIHKTNGLKGDMGKIFKLNACDSPGLKRFEENLKLFALNKPAVRMDKVSKYTTMKKTGGPTGSQDFNKLINDLVYDQSKTWSFNRYNEGSVSGVTTSSRDSEGRPRELSANYSFSGFSGNNKGSVRITFENGLPKCIYFYDFPQNCKTPNSSIISTYAQGEYAN
;
A
#
# COMPACT_ATOMS: atom_id res chain seq x y z
N MET A 1 85.87 18.22 7.13
CA MET A 1 85.28 17.61 5.91
C MET A 1 84.11 16.66 6.23
N LYS A 2 83.15 17.03 7.10
CA LYS A 2 81.99 16.18 7.46
C LYS A 2 80.64 16.92 7.51
N ILE A 3 80.60 18.23 7.24
CA ILE A 3 79.36 19.03 7.29
C ILE A 3 78.67 19.09 5.91
N SER A 4 79.39 18.82 4.81
CA SER A 4 78.87 18.89 3.44
C SER A 4 77.96 17.72 3.04
N VAL A 5 78.09 16.54 3.68
CA VAL A 5 77.32 15.34 3.31
C VAL A 5 75.91 15.32 3.94
N ILE A 6 75.73 16.00 5.09
CA ILE A 6 74.44 16.04 5.79
C ILE A 6 73.50 17.05 5.12
N LEU A 7 74.01 18.21 4.69
CA LEU A 7 73.21 19.19 3.94
C LEU A 7 72.70 18.63 2.60
N PHE A 8 73.50 17.82 1.92
CA PHE A 8 73.11 17.23 0.63
C PHE A 8 72.03 16.15 0.77
N ARG A 9 72.01 15.41 1.89
CA ARG A 9 70.96 14.41 2.19
C ARG A 9 69.63 15.05 2.60
N VAL A 10 69.66 16.18 3.31
CA VAL A 10 68.42 16.90 3.69
C VAL A 10 67.78 17.59 2.49
N LEU A 11 68.58 18.13 1.56
CA LEU A 11 68.08 18.73 0.31
C LEU A 11 67.45 17.70 -0.63
N PHE A 12 67.98 16.46 -0.70
CA PHE A 12 67.39 15.39 -1.51
C PHE A 12 66.08 14.82 -0.93
N LEU A 13 65.93 14.81 0.40
CA LEU A 13 64.68 14.43 1.07
C LEU A 13 63.59 15.51 0.96
N GLY A 14 63.96 16.79 0.88
CA GLY A 14 63.00 17.88 0.62
C GLY A 14 62.49 17.93 -0.83
N LEU A 15 63.36 17.65 -1.82
CA LEU A 15 62.98 17.69 -3.23
C LEU A 15 62.11 16.50 -3.67
N THR A 16 62.27 15.34 -3.02
CA THR A 16 61.41 14.17 -3.25
C THR A 16 60.02 14.34 -2.64
N TRP A 17 59.85 15.17 -1.61
CA TRP A 17 58.54 15.50 -1.05
C TRP A 17 57.79 16.55 -1.89
N LEU A 18 58.50 17.47 -2.55
CA LEU A 18 57.90 18.48 -3.45
C LEU A 18 57.55 17.96 -4.86
N LEU A 19 58.08 16.81 -5.26
CA LEU A 19 57.70 16.15 -6.53
C LEU A 19 56.52 15.18 -6.38
N PHE A 20 56.08 14.86 -5.16
CA PHE A 20 54.88 14.05 -4.91
C PHE A 20 53.63 14.89 -4.57
N THR A 21 53.76 16.19 -4.30
CA THR A 21 52.60 17.06 -4.04
C THR A 21 51.97 17.66 -5.30
N SER A 22 52.55 17.43 -6.48
CA SER A 22 52.04 17.91 -7.77
C SER A 22 51.22 16.88 -8.56
N PHE A 23 50.93 15.71 -7.99
CA PHE A 23 50.04 14.69 -8.59
C PHE A 23 48.76 14.37 -7.79
N PHE A 24 48.43 15.19 -6.79
CA PHE A 24 47.05 15.27 -6.29
C PHE A 24 46.37 16.45 -6.98
N GLN A 25 46.08 16.26 -8.25
CA GLN A 25 44.95 16.94 -8.85
C GLN A 25 43.73 16.38 -8.10
N THR A 26 43.26 17.13 -7.10
CA THR A 26 41.90 17.00 -6.62
C THR A 26 41.04 17.19 -7.85
N SER A 27 40.66 16.08 -8.48
CA SER A 27 39.40 16.02 -9.17
C SER A 27 38.41 16.50 -8.13
N LYS A 28 37.98 17.77 -8.26
CA LYS A 28 36.67 18.17 -7.76
C LYS A 28 35.77 16.99 -8.11
N PRO A 29 35.06 16.39 -7.15
CA PRO A 29 33.97 15.52 -7.57
C PRO A 29 33.15 16.43 -8.48
N ASN A 30 33.14 16.12 -9.78
CA ASN A 30 32.13 16.64 -10.68
C ASN A 30 30.86 16.42 -9.90
N GLY A 31 30.18 17.53 -9.57
CA GLY A 31 29.02 17.52 -8.71
C GLY A 31 28.18 16.31 -9.10
N ILE A 32 28.17 15.32 -8.21
CA ILE A 32 27.17 14.28 -8.30
C ILE A 32 25.92 15.10 -8.13
N ASN A 33 25.21 15.30 -9.23
CA ASN A 33 23.90 15.91 -9.20
C ASN A 33 23.14 15.12 -8.14
N GLU A 34 22.91 15.71 -6.96
CA GLU A 34 22.05 15.12 -5.93
C GLU A 34 20.68 14.76 -6.52
N ALA A 35 20.32 15.35 -7.67
CA ALA A 35 19.16 15.00 -8.47
C ALA A 35 19.11 13.54 -8.99
N ASN A 36 20.24 12.85 -9.19
CA ASN A 36 20.24 11.52 -9.83
C ASN A 36 20.08 10.34 -8.87
N ASP A 37 20.32 10.51 -7.56
CA ASP A 37 20.14 9.40 -6.58
C ASP A 37 18.68 9.28 -6.13
N TYR A 38 17.91 10.37 -6.21
CA TYR A 38 16.46 10.37 -5.99
C TYR A 38 15.67 9.74 -7.14
N GLU A 39 16.20 9.75 -8.36
CA GLU A 39 15.59 9.11 -9.55
C GLU A 39 15.72 7.57 -9.51
N LEU A 40 16.70 7.04 -8.75
CA LEU A 40 16.90 5.60 -8.54
C LEU A 40 16.04 5.03 -7.39
N LEU A 41 15.52 5.90 -6.51
CA LEU A 41 14.68 5.53 -5.38
C LEU A 41 13.21 5.82 -5.68
N GLU A 42 12.62 4.99 -6.54
CA GLU A 42 11.20 5.05 -6.88
C GLU A 42 10.47 3.75 -6.52
N LEU A 43 9.26 3.88 -5.99
CA LEU A 43 8.31 2.79 -5.81
C LEU A 43 7.04 3.13 -6.59
N ASN A 44 6.71 2.33 -7.61
CA ASN A 44 5.47 2.46 -8.35
C ASN A 44 4.33 1.79 -7.58
N THR A 45 3.36 2.60 -7.14
CA THR A 45 2.17 2.15 -6.43
C THR A 45 0.89 2.34 -7.25
N ASP A 46 0.99 2.73 -8.52
CA ASP A 46 -0.16 3.11 -9.33
C ASP A 46 -1.06 1.92 -9.66
N GLY A 47 -2.36 2.14 -9.48
CA GLY A 47 -3.38 1.11 -9.74
C GLY A 47 -3.39 -0.02 -8.71
N LEU A 48 -2.67 0.15 -7.59
CA LEU A 48 -2.84 -0.67 -6.38
C LEU A 48 -4.01 -0.13 -5.55
N TYR A 49 -4.72 -1.01 -4.86
CA TYR A 49 -5.82 -0.69 -3.97
C TYR A 49 -5.33 0.07 -2.72
N PHE A 50 -4.20 -0.35 -2.15
CA PHE A 50 -3.54 0.31 -1.00
C PHE A 50 -2.40 1.24 -1.44
N ALA A 51 -2.48 1.82 -2.64
CA ALA A 51 -1.41 2.64 -3.23
C ALA A 51 -0.87 3.74 -2.30
N GLU A 52 -1.77 4.43 -1.61
CA GLU A 52 -1.44 5.49 -0.66
C GLU A 52 -0.68 4.98 0.57
N PHE A 53 -1.14 3.88 1.16
CA PHE A 53 -0.44 3.23 2.27
C PHE A 53 0.98 2.84 1.86
N TYR A 54 1.15 2.24 0.67
CA TYR A 54 2.47 1.84 0.20
C TYR A 54 3.40 3.03 -0.04
N ASP A 55 2.90 4.13 -0.61
CA ASP A 55 3.70 5.34 -0.83
C ASP A 55 4.09 6.03 0.48
N TYR A 56 3.21 6.11 1.48
CA TYR A 56 3.55 6.66 2.79
C TYR A 56 4.57 5.81 3.54
N ILE A 57 4.43 4.49 3.54
CA ILE A 57 5.43 3.60 4.12
C ILE A 57 6.76 3.79 3.39
N PHE A 58 6.77 3.73 2.06
CA PHE A 58 7.96 3.93 1.25
C PHE A 58 8.68 5.24 1.57
N ARG A 59 7.95 6.36 1.64
CA ARG A 59 8.51 7.69 1.95
C ARG A 59 8.85 7.90 3.43
N GLY A 60 8.38 7.04 4.31
CA GLY A 60 8.53 7.23 5.76
C GLY A 60 7.70 8.39 6.31
N HIS A 61 6.54 8.66 5.71
CA HIS A 61 5.55 9.65 6.17
C HIS A 61 4.50 8.98 7.05
N PHE A 62 4.94 8.35 8.15
CA PHE A 62 4.07 7.54 9.01
C PHE A 62 2.94 8.35 9.66
N GLU A 63 3.12 9.65 9.82
CA GLU A 63 2.11 10.57 10.34
C GLU A 63 0.88 10.74 9.44
N GLU A 64 0.99 10.38 8.16
CA GLU A 64 -0.10 10.48 7.17
C GLU A 64 -0.91 9.16 7.07
N LEU A 65 -0.49 8.11 7.79
CA LEU A 65 -1.14 6.79 7.75
C LEU A 65 -2.44 6.78 8.58
N ASP A 66 -3.53 6.38 7.94
CA ASP A 66 -4.81 6.11 8.62
C ASP A 66 -4.86 4.73 9.32
N ILE A 67 -3.79 3.93 9.18
CA ILE A 67 -3.67 2.58 9.75
C ILE A 67 -2.55 2.60 10.78
N ASN A 68 -2.84 2.13 12.00
CA ASN A 68 -1.84 1.98 13.06
C ASN A 68 -1.14 0.63 12.98
N ARG A 69 0.11 0.53 13.49
CA ARG A 69 0.84 -0.75 13.59
C ARG A 69 0.07 -1.83 14.35
N GLY A 70 -0.77 -1.41 15.31
CA GLY A 70 -1.58 -2.29 16.13
C GLY A 70 -2.96 -2.58 15.56
N ASP A 71 -3.23 -2.28 14.29
CA ASP A 71 -4.48 -2.59 13.61
C ASP A 71 -4.36 -3.94 12.88
N MET A 72 -5.42 -4.75 12.94
CA MET A 72 -5.49 -6.04 12.25
C MET A 72 -5.24 -5.89 10.74
N ARG A 73 -5.68 -4.77 10.14
CA ARG A 73 -5.45 -4.50 8.71
C ARG A 73 -3.96 -4.40 8.37
N PHE A 74 -3.16 -3.79 9.24
CA PHE A 74 -1.71 -3.73 9.04
C PHE A 74 -1.09 -5.13 9.11
N LEU A 75 -1.49 -5.94 10.11
CA LEU A 75 -1.04 -7.33 10.22
C LEU A 75 -1.32 -8.11 8.93
N LEU A 76 -2.53 -8.00 8.38
CA LEU A 76 -2.91 -8.66 7.12
C LEU A 76 -2.06 -8.17 5.94
N ILE A 77 -1.86 -6.86 5.79
CA ILE A 77 -1.03 -6.31 4.71
C ILE A 77 0.40 -6.84 4.82
N PHE A 78 0.96 -6.89 6.03
CA PHE A 78 2.32 -7.35 6.26
C PHE A 78 2.47 -8.87 6.01
N ASP A 79 1.56 -9.71 6.52
CA ASP A 79 1.53 -11.15 6.23
C ASP A 79 1.47 -11.42 4.72
N GLN A 80 0.54 -10.77 4.03
CA GLN A 80 0.36 -10.95 2.60
C GLN A 80 1.57 -10.45 1.80
N TYR A 81 2.22 -9.37 2.24
CA TYR A 81 3.49 -8.93 1.66
C TYR A 81 4.57 -10.00 1.78
N LEU A 82 4.81 -10.53 2.98
CA LEU A 82 5.83 -11.56 3.21
C LEU A 82 5.62 -12.78 2.34
N ARG A 83 4.38 -13.28 2.29
CA ARG A 83 4.02 -14.46 1.49
C ARG A 83 4.17 -14.20 0.00
N ALA A 84 3.72 -13.04 -0.46
CA ALA A 84 3.80 -12.68 -1.87
C ALA A 84 5.25 -12.45 -2.32
N TYR A 85 6.09 -11.82 -1.50
CA TYR A 85 7.52 -11.70 -1.76
C TYR A 85 8.18 -13.09 -1.76
N GLY A 86 7.90 -13.93 -0.76
CA GLY A 86 8.44 -15.28 -0.67
C GLY A 86 8.11 -16.14 -1.87
N ALA A 87 6.92 -15.98 -2.46
CA ALA A 87 6.49 -16.70 -3.64
C ALA A 87 7.03 -16.12 -4.96
N GLN A 88 6.98 -14.80 -5.15
CA GLN A 88 7.31 -14.14 -6.43
C GLN A 88 8.76 -13.70 -6.53
N CYS A 89 9.42 -13.48 -5.40
CA CYS A 89 10.79 -12.98 -5.27
C CYS A 89 11.71 -13.99 -4.56
N ALA A 90 11.38 -15.29 -4.59
CA ALA A 90 12.12 -16.34 -3.89
C ALA A 90 13.64 -16.33 -4.16
N GLY A 91 14.06 -15.98 -5.37
CA GLY A 91 15.47 -15.87 -5.77
C GLY A 91 16.23 -14.69 -5.15
N ASN A 92 15.52 -13.74 -4.54
CA ASN A 92 16.09 -12.56 -3.86
C ASN A 92 16.04 -12.68 -2.33
N LEU A 93 15.61 -13.84 -1.81
CA LEU A 93 15.68 -14.11 -0.38
C LEU A 93 17.13 -14.41 0.04
N PRO A 94 17.53 -14.01 1.26
CA PRO A 94 18.85 -14.28 1.76
C PRO A 94 19.04 -15.76 2.09
N ALA A 95 20.29 -16.18 2.28
CA ALA A 95 20.63 -17.57 2.58
C ALA A 95 20.04 -18.07 3.91
N ASP A 96 19.90 -17.18 4.89
CA ASP A 96 19.35 -17.43 6.23
C ASP A 96 17.82 -17.24 6.31
N LYS A 97 17.13 -17.23 5.16
CA LYS A 97 15.67 -17.11 5.09
C LYS A 97 14.96 -18.08 6.03
N VAL A 98 13.85 -17.61 6.60
CA VAL A 98 13.03 -18.36 7.55
C VAL A 98 11.72 -18.78 6.90
N GLU A 99 11.24 -19.97 7.24
CA GLU A 99 9.95 -20.45 6.74
C GLU A 99 8.82 -19.73 7.49
N ILE A 100 7.85 -19.21 6.73
CA ILE A 100 6.63 -18.64 7.29
C ILE A 100 5.77 -19.79 7.80
N MET A 101 5.33 -19.70 9.04
CA MET A 101 4.48 -20.72 9.67
C MET A 101 2.99 -20.41 9.47
N ASN A 102 2.19 -21.46 9.28
CA ASN A 102 0.73 -21.41 9.29
C ASN A 102 0.19 -21.99 10.59
N GLU A 103 -0.89 -21.40 11.09
CA GLU A 103 -1.66 -22.01 12.16
C GLU A 103 -2.75 -22.89 11.54
N GLU A 104 -2.66 -24.20 11.74
CA GLU A 104 -3.60 -25.18 11.19
C GLU A 104 -4.37 -25.88 12.31
N CYS A 105 -5.63 -26.23 12.02
CA CYS A 105 -6.44 -26.96 12.99
C CYS A 105 -6.00 -28.43 13.07
N ALA A 106 -5.46 -28.84 14.22
CA ALA A 106 -5.11 -30.22 14.49
C ALA A 106 -6.27 -31.04 15.05
N THR A 107 -7.22 -30.40 15.74
CA THR A 107 -8.36 -31.10 16.34
C THR A 107 -9.60 -30.23 16.32
N GLU A 108 -10.67 -30.76 15.74
CA GLU A 108 -12.00 -30.16 15.74
C GLU A 108 -12.87 -30.79 16.83
N GLU A 109 -13.63 -29.95 17.52
CA GLU A 109 -14.82 -30.37 18.24
C GLU A 109 -16.01 -30.35 17.27
N VAL A 110 -16.68 -31.49 17.16
CA VAL A 110 -17.81 -31.67 16.24
C VAL A 110 -19.08 -31.85 17.07
N THR A 111 -19.99 -30.89 17.01
CA THR A 111 -21.31 -31.00 17.64
C THR A 111 -22.28 -31.66 16.67
N LYS A 112 -23.00 -32.69 17.12
CA LYS A 112 -24.03 -33.38 16.34
C LYS A 112 -25.41 -33.20 16.96
N ASN A 113 -26.46 -33.14 16.14
CA ASN A 113 -27.84 -33.16 16.62
C ASN A 113 -28.25 -34.57 17.10
N GLY A 114 -29.48 -34.72 17.62
CA GLY A 114 -30.02 -36.00 18.08
C GLY A 114 -30.20 -37.08 16.99
N TRP A 115 -29.99 -36.73 15.72
CA TRP A 115 -30.07 -37.60 14.55
C TRP A 115 -28.67 -37.94 13.99
N GLY A 116 -27.61 -37.36 14.56
CA GLY A 116 -26.22 -37.59 14.15
C GLY A 116 -25.67 -36.59 13.12
N ASP A 117 -26.45 -35.61 12.66
CA ASP A 117 -25.99 -34.60 11.71
C ASP A 117 -25.08 -33.59 12.40
N VAL A 118 -24.00 -33.21 11.73
CA VAL A 118 -23.07 -32.20 12.23
C VAL A 118 -23.72 -30.82 12.15
N ILE A 119 -23.91 -30.19 13.31
CA ILE A 119 -24.47 -28.84 13.44
C ILE A 119 -23.40 -27.77 13.68
N SER A 120 -22.22 -28.16 14.14
CA SER A 120 -21.09 -27.25 14.34
C SER A 120 -19.76 -28.01 14.25
N ARG A 121 -18.74 -27.33 13.72
CA ARG A 121 -17.32 -27.70 13.84
C ARG A 121 -16.56 -26.49 14.35
N VAL A 122 -15.86 -26.66 15.46
CA VAL A 122 -15.00 -25.62 16.03
C VAL A 122 -13.61 -26.20 16.21
N CYS A 123 -12.57 -25.48 15.80
CA CYS A 123 -11.22 -25.93 16.09
C CYS A 123 -10.90 -25.73 17.58
N ILE A 124 -10.49 -26.78 18.27
CA ILE A 124 -10.14 -26.75 19.69
C ILE A 124 -8.63 -26.90 19.94
N LYS A 125 -7.87 -27.27 18.91
CA LYS A 125 -6.41 -27.36 18.98
C LYS A 125 -5.77 -26.93 17.68
N TYR A 126 -4.89 -25.96 17.78
CA TYR A 126 -4.09 -25.44 16.67
C TYR A 126 -2.64 -25.92 16.78
N VAL A 127 -1.99 -26.10 15.63
CA VAL A 127 -0.56 -26.43 15.52
C VAL A 127 0.09 -25.55 14.46
N TRP A 128 1.38 -25.28 14.63
CA TRP A 128 2.17 -24.54 13.66
C TRP A 128 2.77 -25.49 12.63
N VAL A 129 2.47 -25.26 11.35
CA VAL A 129 2.94 -26.06 10.22
C VAL A 129 3.71 -25.14 9.27
N GLY A 130 4.82 -25.63 8.70
CA GLY A 130 5.60 -24.89 7.71
C GLY A 130 4.79 -24.67 6.43
N SER A 131 4.79 -23.44 5.90
CA SER A 131 4.02 -23.11 4.69
C SER A 131 4.71 -23.47 3.37
N GLY A 132 6.00 -23.82 3.41
CA GLY A 132 6.87 -23.91 2.23
C GLY A 132 7.22 -22.56 1.60
N ILE A 133 6.73 -21.44 2.16
CA ILE A 133 7.05 -20.07 1.74
C ILE A 133 8.04 -19.48 2.74
N TYR A 134 9.02 -18.74 2.24
CA TYR A 134 10.11 -18.19 3.04
C TYR A 134 10.09 -16.66 3.06
N ALA A 135 10.60 -16.07 4.13
CA ALA A 135 10.72 -14.63 4.32
C ALA A 135 12.15 -14.23 4.73
N LYS A 136 12.45 -12.93 4.59
CA LYS A 136 13.64 -12.32 5.19
C LYS A 136 13.48 -12.38 6.72
N PRO A 137 14.49 -12.86 7.48
CA PRO A 137 14.36 -13.06 8.93
C PRO A 137 13.90 -11.79 9.67
N GLU A 138 14.57 -10.66 9.39
CA GLU A 138 14.26 -9.38 10.04
C GLU A 138 12.84 -8.86 9.78
N LEU A 139 12.25 -9.18 8.62
CA LEU A 139 10.87 -8.79 8.32
C LEU A 139 9.88 -9.73 9.00
N TYR A 140 10.18 -11.02 9.06
CA TYR A 140 9.32 -12.00 9.73
C TYR A 140 9.32 -11.80 11.26
N GLU A 141 10.46 -11.44 11.83
CA GLU A 141 10.57 -11.05 13.24
C GLU A 141 9.74 -9.80 13.55
N ALA A 142 9.84 -8.76 12.70
CA ALA A 142 9.01 -7.56 12.85
C ALA A 142 7.51 -7.84 12.69
N TYR A 143 7.14 -8.78 11.82
CA TYR A 143 5.77 -9.27 11.72
C TYR A 143 5.31 -9.97 13.01
N ALA A 144 6.15 -10.83 13.60
CA ALA A 144 5.83 -11.56 14.82
C ALA A 144 5.53 -10.61 16.01
N GLU A 145 6.22 -9.48 16.10
CA GLU A 145 5.93 -8.43 17.10
C GLU A 145 4.50 -7.88 16.97
N ILE A 146 4.01 -7.69 15.75
CA ILE A 146 2.64 -7.21 15.50
C ILE A 146 1.61 -8.30 15.74
N ASP A 147 1.92 -9.53 15.33
CA ASP A 147 1.06 -10.68 15.54
C ASP A 147 0.79 -10.91 17.03
N GLN A 148 1.82 -10.79 17.88
CA GLN A 148 1.65 -10.83 19.33
C GLN A 148 0.71 -9.73 19.85
N ILE A 149 0.84 -8.49 19.37
CA ILE A 149 -0.07 -7.39 19.74
C ILE A 149 -1.52 -7.73 19.37
N GLN A 150 -1.77 -8.33 18.20
CA GLN A 150 -3.12 -8.73 17.79
C GLN A 150 -3.68 -9.87 18.65
N ARG A 151 -2.86 -10.87 19.00
CA ARG A 151 -3.30 -11.97 19.90
C ARG A 151 -3.81 -11.43 21.25
N PHE A 152 -3.18 -10.39 21.79
CA PHE A 152 -3.66 -9.72 23.01
C PHE A 152 -4.93 -8.87 22.79
N LYS A 153 -5.10 -8.27 21.60
CA LYS A 153 -6.27 -7.42 21.27
C LYS A 153 -7.48 -8.17 20.73
N GLY A 154 -7.32 -9.42 20.29
CA GLY A 154 -8.32 -10.18 19.52
C GLY A 154 -9.69 -10.30 20.20
N LEU A 155 -9.73 -10.33 21.55
CA LEU A 155 -10.97 -10.35 22.31
C LEU A 155 -11.81 -9.07 22.11
N GLY A 156 -11.15 -7.90 22.02
CA GLY A 156 -11.80 -6.61 21.81
C GLY A 156 -12.32 -6.44 20.37
N THR A 157 -11.55 -6.90 19.38
CA THR A 157 -11.94 -6.84 17.96
C THR A 157 -13.14 -7.73 17.66
N MET A 158 -13.21 -8.92 18.26
CA MET A 158 -14.37 -9.81 18.14
C MET A 158 -15.63 -9.19 18.75
N MET A 159 -15.52 -8.55 19.92
CA MET A 159 -16.65 -7.87 20.56
C MET A 159 -17.16 -6.70 19.70
N GLN A 160 -16.27 -5.90 19.12
CA GLN A 160 -16.64 -4.79 18.22
C GLN A 160 -17.39 -5.28 16.98
N MET A 161 -16.96 -6.38 16.35
CA MET A 161 -17.64 -6.95 15.19
C MET A 161 -19.04 -7.50 15.53
N ILE A 162 -19.26 -8.02 16.74
CA ILE A 162 -20.56 -8.55 17.19
C ILE A 162 -21.54 -7.43 17.51
N THR A 163 -21.05 -6.33 18.09
CA THR A 163 -21.91 -5.20 18.51
C THR A 163 -22.21 -4.20 17.40
N ASP A 164 -21.64 -4.38 16.21
CA ASP A 164 -21.77 -3.43 15.10
C ASP A 164 -23.11 -3.61 14.36
N PRO A 165 -24.03 -2.63 14.41
CA PRO A 165 -25.31 -2.69 13.71
C PRO A 165 -25.18 -2.73 12.17
N ASN A 166 -24.00 -2.44 11.61
CA ASN A 166 -23.69 -2.52 10.18
C ASN A 166 -22.84 -3.76 9.80
N GLY A 167 -22.79 -4.79 10.66
CA GLY A 167 -21.90 -5.96 10.51
C GLY A 167 -21.91 -6.63 9.13
N MET A 168 -23.06 -6.73 8.46
CA MET A 168 -23.15 -7.29 7.10
C MET A 168 -22.49 -6.36 6.05
N GLY A 169 -22.68 -5.05 6.13
CA GLY A 169 -22.01 -4.09 5.23
C GLY A 169 -20.50 -4.02 5.43
N ASN A 170 -20.04 -4.18 6.68
CA ASN A 170 -18.63 -4.23 7.05
C ASN A 170 -17.97 -5.54 6.65
N SER A 171 -18.71 -6.66 6.63
CA SER A 171 -18.22 -7.94 6.11
C SER A 171 -17.94 -7.89 4.60
N VAL A 172 -18.83 -7.25 3.82
CA VAL A 172 -18.64 -7.05 2.37
C VAL A 172 -17.47 -6.11 2.10
N ASP A 173 -17.34 -5.04 2.90
CA ASP A 173 -16.19 -4.13 2.83
C ASP A 173 -14.85 -4.82 3.13
N MET A 174 -14.82 -5.69 4.14
CA MET A 174 -13.65 -6.50 4.46
C MET A 174 -13.29 -7.42 3.29
N ILE A 175 -14.26 -8.11 2.69
CA ILE A 175 -14.03 -8.97 1.51
C ILE A 175 -13.42 -8.16 0.36
N HIS A 176 -13.93 -6.96 0.09
CA HIS A 176 -13.38 -6.10 -0.95
C HIS A 176 -11.95 -5.67 -0.66
N LYS A 177 -11.64 -5.27 0.58
CA LYS A 177 -10.27 -4.94 1.01
C LYS A 177 -9.33 -6.13 0.90
N THR A 178 -9.77 -7.33 1.28
CA THR A 178 -8.97 -8.56 1.12
C THR A 178 -8.73 -8.90 -0.35
N ASN A 179 -9.73 -8.76 -1.21
CA ASN A 179 -9.58 -8.96 -2.65
C ASN A 179 -8.65 -7.91 -3.28
N GLY A 180 -8.77 -6.65 -2.85
CA GLY A 180 -7.87 -5.56 -3.23
C GLY A 180 -6.42 -5.88 -2.85
N LEU A 181 -6.18 -6.27 -1.60
CA LEU A 181 -4.85 -6.66 -1.11
C LEU A 181 -4.28 -7.84 -1.90
N LYS A 182 -5.08 -8.87 -2.18
CA LYS A 182 -4.66 -10.00 -3.02
C LYS A 182 -4.29 -9.54 -4.43
N GLY A 183 -5.06 -8.63 -5.00
CA GLY A 183 -4.78 -7.99 -6.28
C GLY A 183 -3.46 -7.22 -6.26
N ASP A 184 -3.21 -6.46 -5.20
CA ASP A 184 -2.00 -5.67 -5.02
C ASP A 184 -0.77 -6.54 -4.94
N MET A 185 -0.82 -7.59 -4.11
CA MET A 185 0.27 -8.54 -3.97
C MET A 185 0.60 -9.27 -5.28
N GLY A 186 -0.39 -9.50 -6.15
CA GLY A 186 -0.17 -10.06 -7.48
C GLY A 186 0.43 -9.08 -8.51
N LYS A 187 0.56 -7.80 -8.17
CA LYS A 187 1.02 -6.72 -9.06
C LYS A 187 2.26 -5.99 -8.55
N ILE A 188 2.42 -5.77 -7.26
CA ILE A 188 3.45 -4.90 -6.69
C ILE A 188 4.87 -5.30 -7.13
N PHE A 189 5.16 -6.61 -7.21
CA PHE A 189 6.45 -7.14 -7.67
C PHE A 189 6.59 -7.23 -9.20
N LYS A 190 5.51 -7.00 -9.94
CA LYS A 190 5.55 -6.80 -11.40
C LYS A 190 5.81 -5.35 -11.76
N LEU A 191 5.32 -4.43 -10.92
CA LEU A 191 5.55 -2.99 -11.05
C LEU A 191 6.94 -2.59 -10.53
N ASN A 192 7.49 -3.33 -9.57
CA ASN A 192 8.74 -3.02 -8.90
C ASN A 192 9.62 -4.28 -8.85
N ALA A 193 10.83 -4.23 -9.38
CA ALA A 193 11.75 -5.36 -9.31
C ALA A 193 12.06 -5.74 -7.85
N CYS A 194 12.19 -7.05 -7.59
CA CYS A 194 12.34 -7.65 -6.26
C CYS A 194 13.57 -7.17 -5.47
N ASP A 195 14.61 -6.71 -6.16
CA ASP A 195 15.86 -6.20 -5.60
C ASP A 195 16.02 -4.68 -5.80
N SER A 196 14.98 -4.00 -6.30
CA SER A 196 15.02 -2.57 -6.58
C SER A 196 15.29 -1.75 -5.31
N PRO A 197 16.03 -0.63 -5.43
CA PRO A 197 16.26 0.27 -4.30
C PRO A 197 14.97 0.76 -3.64
N GLY A 198 13.94 1.04 -4.45
CA GLY A 198 12.63 1.47 -3.98
C GLY A 198 11.92 0.44 -3.12
N LEU A 199 11.91 -0.82 -3.55
CA LEU A 199 11.30 -1.90 -2.78
C LEU A 199 12.06 -2.18 -1.47
N LYS A 200 13.40 -2.11 -1.48
CA LYS A 200 14.22 -2.23 -0.27
C LYS A 200 13.93 -1.11 0.74
N ARG A 201 13.76 0.13 0.26
CA ARG A 201 13.35 1.26 1.12
C ARG A 201 11.97 1.04 1.71
N PHE A 202 11.02 0.56 0.91
CA PHE A 202 9.69 0.20 1.39
C PHE A 202 9.74 -0.86 2.48
N GLU A 203 10.50 -1.94 2.28
CA GLU A 203 10.68 -3.00 3.29
C GLU A 203 11.29 -2.50 4.59
N GLU A 204 12.33 -1.66 4.50
CA GLU A 204 12.96 -1.06 5.67
C GLU A 204 11.95 -0.23 6.47
N ASN A 205 11.20 0.64 5.80
CA ASN A 205 10.19 1.44 6.49
C ASN A 205 8.99 0.59 6.97
N LEU A 206 8.61 -0.47 6.26
CA LEU A 206 7.57 -1.40 6.71
C LEU A 206 7.99 -2.07 8.03
N LYS A 207 9.25 -2.51 8.12
CA LYS A 207 9.89 -3.04 9.34
C LYS A 207 9.89 -2.01 10.46
N LEU A 208 10.35 -0.79 10.19
CA LEU A 208 10.43 0.28 11.20
C LEU A 208 9.05 0.65 11.73
N PHE A 209 8.05 0.74 10.85
CA PHE A 209 6.66 0.97 11.24
C PHE A 209 6.13 -0.16 12.13
N ALA A 210 6.36 -1.41 11.73
CA ALA A 210 6.00 -2.58 12.53
C ALA A 210 6.70 -2.61 13.89
N LEU A 211 7.92 -2.08 14.02
CA LEU A 211 8.67 -2.03 15.28
C LEU A 211 8.44 -0.74 16.08
N ASN A 212 7.53 0.14 15.65
CA ASN A 212 7.33 1.48 16.24
C ASN A 212 8.61 2.32 16.34
N LYS A 213 9.47 2.19 15.34
CA LYS A 213 10.70 2.97 15.21
C LYS A 213 10.48 4.14 14.25
N PRO A 214 11.25 5.24 14.38
CA PRO A 214 11.21 6.32 13.41
C PRO A 214 11.50 5.82 11.99
N ALA A 215 10.80 6.36 11.00
CA ALA A 215 11.02 6.02 9.60
C ALA A 215 12.37 6.54 9.09
N VAL A 216 12.90 5.91 8.06
CA VAL A 216 13.84 6.59 7.16
C VAL A 216 13.02 7.48 6.24
N ARG A 217 12.83 8.72 6.68
CA ARG A 217 11.98 9.72 6.04
C ARG A 217 12.65 10.29 4.78
N MET A 218 11.87 10.42 3.71
CA MET A 218 12.25 11.11 2.48
C MET A 218 11.76 12.56 2.49
N ASP A 219 12.56 13.46 1.93
CA ASP A 219 12.22 14.89 1.81
C ASP A 219 11.06 15.14 0.85
N LYS A 220 10.97 14.35 -0.24
CA LYS A 220 9.91 14.49 -1.24
C LYS A 220 8.57 14.02 -0.64
N VAL A 221 7.68 14.99 -0.39
CA VAL A 221 6.31 14.79 0.07
C VAL A 221 5.55 13.82 -0.85
N SER A 222 4.67 13.00 -0.29
CA SER A 222 3.78 12.14 -1.06
C SER A 222 2.89 12.95 -2.02
N LYS A 223 2.66 12.37 -3.20
CA LYS A 223 1.67 12.91 -4.14
C LYS A 223 0.25 12.89 -3.54
N TYR A 224 -0.06 11.92 -2.68
CA TYR A 224 -1.36 11.82 -2.01
C TYR A 224 -1.53 12.89 -0.92
N THR A 225 -0.49 13.19 -0.14
CA THR A 225 -0.50 14.33 0.79
C THR A 225 -0.66 15.65 0.05
N THR A 226 0.09 15.84 -1.04
CA THR A 226 0.00 17.04 -1.88
C THR A 226 -1.40 17.21 -2.42
N MET A 227 -1.96 16.16 -3.02
CA MET A 227 -3.32 16.09 -3.52
C MET A 227 -4.36 16.47 -2.45
N LYS A 228 -4.32 15.85 -1.27
CA LYS A 228 -5.27 16.15 -0.19
C LYS A 228 -5.22 17.61 0.24
N LYS A 229 -4.02 18.20 0.26
CA LYS A 229 -3.79 19.61 0.62
C LYS A 229 -4.30 20.57 -0.45
N THR A 230 -4.03 20.30 -1.73
CA THR A 230 -4.43 21.17 -2.84
C THR A 230 -5.91 21.01 -3.21
N GLY A 231 -6.50 19.86 -2.91
CA GLY A 231 -7.88 19.54 -3.28
C GLY A 231 -8.01 19.15 -4.75
N GLY A 232 -9.27 19.03 -5.19
CA GLY A 232 -9.62 18.70 -6.57
C GLY A 232 -9.48 19.88 -7.53
N PRO A 233 -9.42 19.61 -8.85
CA PRO A 233 -9.26 20.64 -9.87
C PRO A 233 -10.48 21.56 -9.91
N THR A 234 -10.26 22.80 -10.33
CA THR A 234 -11.30 23.76 -10.68
C THR A 234 -11.54 23.75 -12.20
N GLY A 235 -12.72 24.19 -12.64
CA GLY A 235 -13.07 24.23 -14.07
C GLY A 235 -13.87 23.01 -14.56
N SER A 236 -13.96 22.87 -15.88
CA SER A 236 -14.75 21.83 -16.55
C SER A 236 -14.02 20.48 -16.50
N GLN A 237 -14.73 19.43 -16.09
CA GLN A 237 -14.19 18.08 -15.94
C GLN A 237 -15.12 17.05 -16.61
N ASP A 238 -14.55 15.98 -17.16
CA ASP A 238 -15.27 14.82 -17.66
C ASP A 238 -15.67 13.92 -16.49
N PHE A 239 -16.81 14.26 -15.89
CA PHE A 239 -17.38 13.46 -14.82
C PHE A 239 -17.92 12.10 -15.29
N ASN A 240 -18.19 11.90 -16.59
CA ASN A 240 -18.57 10.56 -17.07
C ASN A 240 -17.37 9.63 -16.97
N LYS A 241 -16.20 10.07 -17.45
CA LYS A 241 -14.96 9.31 -17.34
C LYS A 241 -14.55 9.09 -15.90
N LEU A 242 -14.58 10.12 -15.04
CA LEU A 242 -14.22 9.97 -13.62
C LEU A 242 -15.10 8.92 -12.92
N ILE A 243 -16.42 9.02 -13.09
CA ILE A 243 -17.34 8.08 -12.44
C ILE A 243 -17.17 6.68 -13.04
N ASN A 244 -16.93 6.56 -14.34
CA ASN A 244 -16.66 5.28 -14.98
C ASN A 244 -15.44 4.59 -14.36
N ASP A 245 -14.33 5.32 -14.22
CA ASP A 245 -13.07 4.77 -13.71
C ASP A 245 -13.22 4.38 -12.23
N LEU A 246 -13.93 5.18 -11.43
CA LEU A 246 -14.26 4.88 -10.03
C LEU A 246 -15.14 3.64 -9.88
N VAL A 247 -16.22 3.53 -10.66
CA VAL A 247 -17.13 2.36 -10.60
C VAL A 247 -16.42 1.11 -11.12
N TYR A 248 -15.66 1.21 -12.20
CA TYR A 248 -14.87 0.11 -12.73
C TYR A 248 -13.91 -0.44 -11.67
N ASP A 249 -13.16 0.43 -10.99
CA ASP A 249 -12.21 -0.01 -9.97
C ASP A 249 -12.89 -0.74 -8.81
N GLN A 250 -13.97 -0.17 -8.27
CA GLN A 250 -14.76 -0.82 -7.21
C GLN A 250 -15.33 -2.17 -7.68
N SER A 251 -15.77 -2.26 -8.95
CA SER A 251 -16.39 -3.46 -9.49
C SER A 251 -15.47 -4.69 -9.57
N LYS A 252 -14.14 -4.49 -9.59
CA LYS A 252 -13.16 -5.59 -9.58
C LYS A 252 -13.28 -6.46 -8.33
N THR A 253 -13.85 -5.91 -7.27
CA THR A 253 -14.05 -6.59 -5.99
C THR A 253 -15.44 -7.25 -5.87
N TRP A 254 -16.33 -7.09 -6.87
CA TRP A 254 -17.66 -7.69 -6.87
C TRP A 254 -17.62 -9.20 -7.13
N SER A 255 -18.36 -9.96 -6.31
CA SER A 255 -18.35 -11.43 -6.37
C SER A 255 -19.10 -11.99 -7.58
N PHE A 256 -20.29 -11.48 -7.88
CA PHE A 256 -21.20 -12.06 -8.90
C PHE A 256 -21.48 -11.13 -10.07
N ASN A 257 -21.47 -9.82 -9.81
CA ASN A 257 -21.79 -8.82 -10.81
C ASN A 257 -20.53 -8.42 -11.58
N ARG A 258 -20.71 -8.07 -12.85
CA ARG A 258 -19.67 -7.54 -13.73
C ARG A 258 -20.15 -6.20 -14.27
N TYR A 259 -19.43 -5.15 -13.92
CA TYR A 259 -19.71 -3.82 -14.44
C TYR A 259 -19.48 -3.77 -15.96
N ASN A 260 -20.37 -3.10 -16.69
CA ASN A 260 -20.19 -2.84 -18.10
C ASN A 260 -19.44 -1.52 -18.25
N GLU A 261 -18.16 -1.59 -18.58
CA GLU A 261 -17.30 -0.40 -18.74
C GLU A 261 -17.86 0.56 -19.81
N GLY A 262 -17.76 1.86 -19.52
CA GLY A 262 -18.32 2.93 -20.36
C GLY A 262 -19.84 3.12 -20.26
N SER A 263 -20.53 2.37 -19.38
CA SER A 263 -22.00 2.46 -19.27
C SER A 263 -22.52 3.57 -18.35
N VAL A 264 -21.63 4.40 -17.80
CA VAL A 264 -22.03 5.57 -17.01
C VAL A 264 -22.88 6.51 -17.86
N SER A 265 -24.01 6.95 -17.29
CA SER A 265 -24.92 7.87 -17.96
C SER A 265 -25.73 8.70 -16.96
N GLY A 266 -26.25 9.83 -17.44
CA GLY A 266 -27.12 10.70 -16.64
C GLY A 266 -26.40 11.31 -15.44
N VAL A 267 -25.15 11.75 -15.63
CA VAL A 267 -24.37 12.37 -14.57
C VAL A 267 -25.02 13.69 -14.14
N THR A 268 -25.32 13.79 -12.85
CA THR A 268 -25.88 15.00 -12.24
C THR A 268 -24.98 15.48 -11.10
N THR A 269 -24.83 16.79 -10.97
CA THR A 269 -24.13 17.42 -9.85
C THR A 269 -25.17 18.01 -8.89
N SER A 270 -25.38 17.37 -7.74
CA SER A 270 -26.42 17.80 -6.79
C SER A 270 -26.03 19.10 -6.06
N SER A 271 -24.73 19.28 -5.78
CA SER A 271 -24.22 20.46 -5.07
C SER A 271 -22.76 20.75 -5.40
N ARG A 272 -22.34 22.00 -5.19
CA ARG A 272 -20.97 22.49 -5.39
C ARG A 272 -20.45 23.22 -4.16
N ASP A 273 -19.14 23.32 -4.02
CA ASP A 273 -18.49 24.14 -2.99
C ASP A 273 -18.30 25.61 -3.44
N SER A 274 -17.66 26.41 -2.59
CA SER A 274 -17.39 27.83 -2.85
C SER A 274 -16.47 28.08 -4.04
N GLU A 275 -15.71 27.08 -4.47
CA GLU A 275 -14.80 27.14 -5.62
C GLU A 275 -15.43 26.54 -6.88
N GLY A 276 -16.71 26.16 -6.82
CA GLY A 276 -17.46 25.58 -7.94
C GLY A 276 -17.15 24.10 -8.19
N ARG A 277 -16.41 23.42 -7.30
CA ARG A 277 -16.10 21.99 -7.40
C ARG A 277 -17.29 21.16 -6.92
N PRO A 278 -17.50 19.92 -7.41
CA PRO A 278 -18.61 19.09 -6.95
C PRO A 278 -18.48 18.77 -5.46
N ARG A 279 -19.62 18.78 -4.76
CA ARG A 279 -19.78 18.20 -3.41
C ARG A 279 -20.47 16.84 -3.46
N GLU A 280 -21.32 16.64 -4.46
CA GLU A 280 -21.97 15.37 -4.72
C GLU A 280 -22.24 15.20 -6.23
N LEU A 281 -21.92 14.02 -6.75
CA LEU A 281 -22.30 13.55 -8.08
C LEU A 281 -23.20 12.32 -7.96
N SER A 282 -24.15 12.19 -8.88
CA SER A 282 -24.93 10.97 -9.06
C SER A 282 -24.92 10.54 -10.51
N ALA A 283 -24.95 9.24 -10.78
CA ALA A 283 -25.03 8.71 -12.13
C ALA A 283 -25.68 7.32 -12.15
N ASN A 284 -26.08 6.88 -13.34
CA ASN A 284 -26.54 5.52 -13.59
C ASN A 284 -25.43 4.72 -14.26
N TYR A 285 -25.46 3.40 -14.06
CA TYR A 285 -24.60 2.46 -14.76
C TYR A 285 -25.32 1.16 -15.08
N SER A 286 -24.70 0.31 -15.90
CA SER A 286 -25.17 -1.06 -16.14
C SER A 286 -24.16 -2.11 -15.70
N PHE A 287 -24.67 -3.28 -15.32
CA PHE A 287 -23.87 -4.44 -14.94
C PHE A 287 -24.57 -5.72 -15.39
N SER A 288 -23.79 -6.77 -15.63
CA SER A 288 -24.29 -8.11 -15.89
C SER A 288 -24.17 -8.97 -14.63
N GLY A 289 -25.17 -9.82 -14.40
CA GLY A 289 -25.20 -10.77 -13.29
C GLY A 289 -26.02 -12.01 -13.66
N PHE A 290 -26.38 -12.83 -12.66
CA PHE A 290 -27.08 -14.10 -12.87
C PHE A 290 -28.44 -13.95 -13.58
N SER A 291 -29.09 -12.78 -13.44
CA SER A 291 -30.37 -12.43 -14.08
C SER A 291 -30.21 -11.66 -15.41
N GLY A 292 -29.01 -11.57 -15.97
CA GLY A 292 -28.72 -10.81 -17.18
C GLY A 292 -28.26 -9.37 -16.92
N ASN A 293 -28.52 -8.48 -17.88
CA ASN A 293 -28.13 -7.07 -17.80
C ASN A 293 -29.10 -6.26 -16.95
N ASN A 294 -28.56 -5.60 -15.93
CA ASN A 294 -29.29 -4.78 -14.98
C ASN A 294 -28.74 -3.34 -14.96
N LYS A 295 -29.50 -2.43 -14.37
CA LYS A 295 -29.11 -1.04 -14.13
C LYS A 295 -28.89 -0.81 -12.64
N GLY A 296 -27.88 -0.02 -12.32
CA GLY A 296 -27.62 0.49 -10.98
C GLY A 296 -27.45 2.00 -10.99
N SER A 297 -27.40 2.59 -9.80
CA SER A 297 -27.02 3.99 -9.63
C SER A 297 -25.91 4.12 -8.60
N VAL A 298 -25.10 5.16 -8.76
CA VAL A 298 -24.01 5.49 -7.87
C VAL A 298 -24.14 6.94 -7.43
N ARG A 299 -23.85 7.19 -6.15
CA ARG A 299 -23.74 8.53 -5.57
C ARG A 299 -22.34 8.69 -5.01
N ILE A 300 -21.65 9.76 -5.36
CA ILE A 300 -20.27 10.02 -4.96
C ILE A 300 -20.22 11.36 -4.25
N THR A 301 -19.75 11.35 -3.00
CA THR A 301 -19.54 12.58 -2.23
C THR A 301 -18.10 13.03 -2.35
N PHE A 302 -17.90 14.34 -2.22
CA PHE A 302 -16.61 14.98 -2.38
C PHE A 302 -16.26 15.81 -1.13
N GLU A 303 -14.97 15.85 -0.80
CA GLU A 303 -14.40 16.70 0.23
C GLU A 303 -13.18 17.42 -0.34
N ASN A 304 -13.10 18.74 -0.11
CA ASN A 304 -12.10 19.60 -0.75
C ASN A 304 -12.02 19.39 -2.28
N GLY A 305 -13.17 19.14 -2.91
CA GLY A 305 -13.27 18.86 -4.35
C GLY A 305 -12.76 17.49 -4.80
N LEU A 306 -12.33 16.60 -3.91
CA LEU A 306 -11.86 15.23 -4.21
C LEU A 306 -12.94 14.18 -3.86
N PRO A 307 -13.10 13.10 -4.65
CA PRO A 307 -13.97 11.98 -4.27
C PRO A 307 -13.61 11.44 -2.88
N LYS A 308 -14.62 11.27 -2.02
CA LYS A 308 -14.45 10.78 -0.64
C LYS A 308 -15.16 9.46 -0.38
N CYS A 309 -16.42 9.34 -0.80
CA CYS A 309 -17.21 8.12 -0.63
C CYS A 309 -17.97 7.81 -1.91
N ILE A 310 -17.97 6.55 -2.30
CA ILE A 310 -18.82 5.99 -3.36
C ILE A 310 -19.92 5.17 -2.68
N TYR A 311 -21.17 5.47 -2.99
CA TYR A 311 -22.35 4.76 -2.49
C TYR A 311 -23.06 4.12 -3.68
N PHE A 312 -23.16 2.79 -3.65
CA PHE A 312 -23.92 2.04 -4.64
C PHE A 312 -25.38 1.90 -4.19
N TYR A 313 -26.31 1.81 -5.14
CA TYR A 313 -27.76 1.76 -4.85
C TYR A 313 -28.18 0.56 -3.97
N ASP A 314 -27.45 -0.54 -4.05
CA ASP A 314 -27.65 -1.77 -3.27
C ASP A 314 -27.09 -1.65 -1.84
N PHE A 315 -26.13 -0.76 -1.62
CA PHE A 315 -25.56 -0.44 -0.31
C PHE A 315 -25.48 1.08 -0.07
N PRO A 316 -26.62 1.79 0.00
CA PRO A 316 -26.65 3.26 -0.05
C PRO A 316 -26.06 3.95 1.19
N GLN A 317 -25.86 3.20 2.28
CA GLN A 317 -25.26 3.67 3.53
C GLN A 317 -23.78 3.27 3.69
N ASN A 318 -23.25 2.42 2.79
CA ASN A 318 -21.87 1.94 2.86
C ASN A 318 -20.96 2.88 2.05
N CYS A 319 -20.14 3.67 2.74
CA CYS A 319 -19.11 4.49 2.09
C CYS A 319 -17.99 3.60 1.59
N LYS A 320 -17.90 3.41 0.27
CA LYS A 320 -16.72 2.80 -0.35
C LYS A 320 -15.67 3.86 -0.61
N THR A 321 -14.45 3.63 -0.10
CA THR A 321 -13.31 4.52 -0.31
C THR A 321 -12.86 4.46 -1.77
N PRO A 322 -12.84 5.58 -2.51
CA PRO A 322 -12.34 5.62 -3.87
C PRO A 322 -10.83 5.35 -3.93
N ASN A 323 -10.36 4.83 -5.07
CA ASN A 323 -8.96 4.50 -5.27
C ASN A 323 -8.08 5.75 -5.28
N SER A 324 -7.08 5.83 -4.40
CA SER A 324 -6.23 7.01 -4.26
C SER A 324 -5.45 7.36 -5.53
N SER A 325 -5.09 6.39 -6.39
CA SER A 325 -4.45 6.68 -7.68
C SER A 325 -5.43 7.41 -8.62
N ILE A 326 -6.69 6.96 -8.70
CA ILE A 326 -7.72 7.63 -9.52
C ILE A 326 -7.97 9.05 -9.01
N ILE A 327 -8.04 9.22 -7.69
CA ILE A 327 -8.21 10.54 -7.06
C ILE A 327 -7.00 11.44 -7.38
N SER A 328 -5.78 10.91 -7.33
CA SER A 328 -4.55 11.65 -7.65
C SER A 328 -4.53 12.11 -9.11
N THR A 329 -4.87 11.22 -10.04
CA THR A 329 -5.01 11.54 -11.47
C THR A 329 -6.06 12.63 -11.70
N TYR A 330 -7.19 12.55 -10.99
CA TYR A 330 -8.23 13.58 -11.01
C TYR A 330 -7.74 14.92 -10.47
N ALA A 331 -7.05 14.93 -9.31
CA ALA A 331 -6.48 16.12 -8.73
C ALA A 331 -5.46 16.83 -9.64
N GLN A 332 -4.74 16.06 -10.47
CA GLN A 332 -3.79 16.56 -11.46
C GLN A 332 -4.46 17.15 -12.71
N GLY A 333 -5.79 17.09 -12.83
CA GLY A 333 -6.54 17.65 -13.95
C GLY A 333 -6.56 16.75 -15.19
N GLU A 334 -6.20 15.48 -15.08
CA GLU A 334 -6.20 14.54 -16.22
C GLU A 334 -7.62 14.12 -16.66
N TYR A 335 -8.66 14.66 -16.02
CA TYR A 335 -10.06 14.54 -16.42
C TYR A 335 -10.62 15.87 -16.93
N ALA A 336 -9.79 16.86 -17.28
CA ALA A 336 -10.28 18.09 -17.90
C ALA A 336 -10.92 17.80 -19.27
N ASN A 337 -11.99 18.55 -19.61
CA ASN A 337 -12.66 18.49 -20.92
C ASN A 337 -11.90 19.26 -22.02
#